data_AF-A0A7C5P6D6-F1
#
_entry.id   AF-A0A7C5P6D6-F1
#
_cell.length_a   1.000
_cell.length_b   1.000
_cell.length_c   1.000
_cell.angle_alpha   90.00
_cell.angle_beta   90.00
_cell.angle_gamma   90.00
#
_symmetry.space_group_name_H-M   'P 1'
#
loop_
_entity.id
_entity.type
_entity.pdbx_description
1 polymer ?
#
loop_
_entity_poly.entity_id
_entity_poly.type
_entity_poly.pdbx_seq_one_letter_code
_entity_poly.pdbx_strand_id
1 'polypeptide(L)' 'MRKGAFTDAKQKRLKIFHTANGGTIFLDEISEISSQTQVKLLRALQDGEIYMIGSRKPQNVDVRIISATNKDLTNLV' A
#
# COMPACT_ATOMS: atom_id res chain seq x y z
N MET A 1 -24.60 -0.39 6.71
CA MET A 1 -23.58 -1.38 7.16
C MET A 1 -22.31 -1.17 6.35
N ARG A 2 -21.20 -0.72 6.97
CA ARG A 2 -19.99 -0.30 6.22
C ARG A 2 -18.73 -0.72 7.00
N LYS A 3 -18.52 -2.03 7.14
CA LYS A 3 -17.32 -2.62 7.78
C LYS A 3 -16.62 -3.74 6.98
N GLY A 4 -17.26 -4.26 5.91
CA GLY A 4 -16.68 -5.32 5.06
C GLY A 4 -15.67 -4.81 4.03
N ALA A 5 -16.06 -3.87 3.18
CA ALA A 5 -15.26 -3.47 2.01
C ALA A 5 -13.89 -2.83 2.34
N PHE A 6 -13.77 -2.10 3.46
CA PHE A 6 -12.54 -1.38 3.81
C PHE A 6 -11.46 -2.27 4.44
N THR A 7 -11.87 -3.30 5.18
CA THR A 7 -10.93 -4.22 5.84
C THR A 7 -10.41 -5.25 4.84
N ASP A 8 -11.29 -5.77 3.97
CA ASP A 8 -10.91 -6.70 2.90
C ASP A 8 -10.02 -6.04 1.84
N ALA A 9 -10.28 -4.78 1.46
CA ALA A 9 -9.42 -4.06 0.52
C ALA A 9 -8.01 -3.84 1.08
N LYS A 10 -7.87 -3.55 2.38
CA LYS A 10 -6.57 -3.44 3.07
C LYS A 10 -5.84 -4.79 3.11
N GLN A 11 -6.57 -5.88 3.39
CA GLN A 11 -6.00 -7.23 3.38
C GLN A 11 -5.56 -7.66 1.97
N LYS A 12 -6.36 -7.35 0.96
CA LYS A 12 -6.05 -7.64 -0.44
C LYS A 12 -4.82 -6.86 -0.91
N ARG A 13 -4.71 -5.56 -0.57
CA ARG A 13 -3.55 -4.73 -0.94
C ARG A 13 -2.23 -5.25 -0.37
N LEU A 14 -2.19 -5.74 0.87
CA LEU A 14 -0.95 -6.28 1.45
C LEU A 14 -0.52 -7.61 0.82
N LYS A 15 -1.48 -8.46 0.41
CA LYS A 15 -1.18 -9.67 -0.39
C LYS A 15 -0.62 -9.33 -1.77
N ILE A 16 -1.01 -8.20 -2.36
CA ILE A 16 -0.49 -7.74 -3.66
C ILE A 16 1.01 -7.44 -3.56
N PHE A 17 1.51 -6.82 -2.48
CA PHE A 17 2.95 -6.54 -2.34
C PHE A 17 3.81 -7.81 -2.33
N HIS A 18 3.37 -8.84 -1.61
CA HIS A 18 4.08 -10.12 -1.59
C HIS A 18 4.04 -10.82 -2.96
N THR A 19 2.89 -10.79 -3.64
CA THR A 19 2.72 -11.43 -4.96
C THR A 19 3.48 -10.68 -6.05
N ALA A 20 3.66 -9.36 -5.90
CA ALA A 20 4.33 -8.51 -6.87
C ALA A 20 5.85 -8.42 -6.66
N ASN A 21 6.45 -9.19 -5.75
CA ASN A 21 7.90 -9.19 -5.53
C ASN A 21 8.66 -9.50 -6.83
N GLY A 22 9.64 -8.68 -7.17
CA GLY A 22 10.34 -8.66 -8.45
C GLY A 22 9.55 -8.00 -9.60
N GLY A 23 8.42 -7.35 -9.31
CA GLY A 23 7.47 -6.83 -10.29
C GLY A 23 7.11 -5.36 -10.07
N THR A 24 5.98 -4.94 -10.64
CA THR A 24 5.49 -3.56 -10.57
C THR A 24 4.05 -3.51 -10.05
N ILE A 25 3.77 -2.59 -9.12
CA ILE A 25 2.44 -2.32 -8.58
C ILE A 25 1.95 -0.97 -9.12
N PHE A 26 0.78 -0.98 -9.76
CA PHE A 26 0.07 0.24 -10.12
C PHE A 26 -0.95 0.60 -9.03
N LEU A 27 -0.88 1.83 -8.52
CA LEU A 27 -1.76 2.37 -7.49
C LEU A 27 -2.58 3.52 -8.09
N ASP A 28 -3.85 3.25 -8.37
CA ASP A 28 -4.79 4.30 -8.76
C ASP A 28 -5.39 5.00 -7.53
N GLU A 29 -5.76 6.26 -7.71
CA GLU A 29 -6.31 7.16 -6.69
C GLU A 29 -5.51 7.18 -5.37
N ILE A 30 -4.19 7.44 -5.46
CA ILE A 30 -3.30 7.39 -4.29
C ILE A 30 -3.71 8.38 -3.18
N SER A 31 -4.45 9.43 -3.50
CA SER A 31 -5.01 10.40 -2.55
C SER A 31 -6.11 9.82 -1.65
N GLU A 32 -6.79 8.75 -2.04
CA GLU A 32 -7.92 8.18 -1.28
C GLU A 32 -7.48 7.15 -0.23
N ILE A 33 -6.19 6.83 -0.17
CA ILE A 33 -5.69 5.82 0.75
C ILE A 33 -5.65 6.41 2.17
N SER A 34 -6.13 5.66 3.16
CA SER A 34 -6.12 6.12 4.55
C SER A 34 -4.69 6.44 5.03
N SER A 35 -4.50 7.44 5.91
CA SER A 35 -3.18 7.83 6.43
C SER A 35 -2.38 6.66 7.02
N GLN A 36 -3.06 5.73 7.70
CA GLN A 36 -2.42 4.50 8.21
C GLN A 36 -1.83 3.62 7.09
N THR A 37 -2.46 3.59 5.92
CA THR A 37 -1.96 2.89 4.73
C THR A 37 -0.83 3.68 4.06
N GLN A 38 -0.89 5.01 4.05
CA GLN A 38 0.22 5.86 3.56
C GLN A 38 1.51 5.60 4.34
N VAL A 39 1.44 5.55 5.67
CA VAL A 39 2.61 5.25 6.52
C VAL A 39 3.20 3.87 6.21
N LYS A 40 2.36 2.86 5.98
CA LYS A 40 2.82 1.51 5.62
C LYS A 40 3.46 1.48 4.23
N LEU A 41 2.91 2.23 3.27
CA LEU A 41 3.46 2.37 1.94
C LEU A 41 4.83 3.06 1.98
N LEU A 42 4.97 4.13 2.78
CA LEU A 42 6.22 4.83 2.98
C LEU A 42 7.30 3.91 3.54
N ARG A 43 6.99 3.10 4.55
CA ARG A 43 7.93 2.09 5.09
C ARG A 43 8.34 1.07 4.04
N ALA A 44 7.39 0.59 3.23
CA ALA A 44 7.69 -0.33 2.14
C ALA A 44 8.61 0.28 1.08
N LEU A 45 8.47 1.58 0.80
CA LEU A 45 9.32 2.31 -0.15
C LEU A 45 10.70 2.66 0.43
N GLN A 46 10.78 2.96 1.72
CA GLN A 46 12.03 3.37 2.39
C GLN A 46 12.91 2.16 2.73
N ASP A 47 12.32 1.16 3.39
CA ASP A 47 13.06 0.04 3.95
C ASP A 47 13.05 -1.18 3.01
N GLY A 48 12.20 -1.16 1.97
CA GLY A 48 11.92 -2.35 1.17
C GLY A 48 11.15 -3.42 1.96
N GLU A 49 10.53 -3.07 3.10
CA GLU A 49 9.93 -4.04 4.02
C GLU A 49 8.41 -3.87 4.17
N ILE A 50 7.68 -4.98 4.18
CA ILE A 50 6.24 -5.01 4.46
C ILE A 50 5.91 -5.88 5.68
N TYR A 51 4.88 -5.47 6.43
CA TYR A 51 4.30 -6.27 7.50
C TYR A 51 2.99 -6.92 7.03
N MET A 52 2.96 -8.24 6.91
CA MET A 52 1.72 -8.98 6.67
C MET A 52 0.74 -8.79 7.83
N ILE A 53 -0.56 -8.81 7.54
CA ILE A 53 -1.58 -8.71 8.58
C ILE A 53 -1.49 -9.95 9.48
N GLY A 54 -1.31 -9.70 10.78
CA GLY A 54 -1.09 -10.75 11.78
C GLY A 54 0.37 -11.17 11.96
N SER A 55 1.28 -10.74 11.07
CA SER A 55 2.72 -10.96 11.24
C SER A 55 3.34 -9.81 12.03
N ARG A 56 4.21 -10.15 12.98
CA ARG A 56 5.09 -9.19 13.68
C ARG A 56 6.46 -9.06 13.02
N LYS A 57 6.77 -9.93 12.05
CA LYS A 57 8.05 -9.92 11.33
C LYS A 57 7.88 -9.20 9.98
N PRO A 58 8.76 -8.25 9.66
CA PRO A 58 8.81 -7.67 8.32
C PRO A 58 9.30 -8.70 7.30
N GLN A 59 8.92 -8.52 6.05
CA GLN A 59 9.48 -9.23 4.91
C GLN A 59 9.99 -8.23 3.87
N ASN A 60 11.21 -8.48 3.38
CA ASN A 60 11.78 -7.73 2.29
C ASN A 60 11.01 -8.00 0.99
N VAL A 61 10.77 -6.93 0.23
CA VAL A 61 10.14 -6.94 -1.09
C VAL A 61 10.89 -6.00 -2.01
N ASP A 62 11.13 -6.46 -3.23
CA ASP A 62 11.63 -5.65 -4.34
C ASP A 62 10.46 -5.36 -5.27
N VAL A 63 9.88 -4.17 -5.18
CA VAL A 63 8.73 -3.79 -6.01
C VAL A 63 8.89 -2.38 -6.55
N ARG A 64 8.65 -2.23 -7.85
CA ARG A 64 8.47 -0.90 -8.45
C ARG A 64 7.04 -0.44 -8.22
N ILE A 65 6.85 0.81 -7.78
CA ILE A 65 5.51 1.38 -7.59
C ILE A 65 5.28 2.50 -8.60
N ILE A 66 4.14 2.46 -9.27
CA ILE A 66 3.65 3.52 -10.15
C ILE A 66 2.30 3.96 -9.59
N SER A 67 2.14 5.24 -9.28
CA SER A 67 0.89 5.77 -8.72
C SER A 67 0.26 6.82 -9.62
N ALA A 68 -1.07 6.88 -9.62
CA ALA A 68 -1.88 7.90 -10.25
C ALA A 68 -2.89 8.49 -9.25
N THR A 69 -3.29 9.74 -9.47
CA THR A 69 -4.45 10.35 -8.81
C THR A 69 -5.01 11.46 -9.71
N ASN A 70 -6.32 11.70 -9.60
CA ASN A 70 -6.99 12.84 -10.22
C ASN A 70 -6.96 14.09 -9.33
N LYS A 71 -6.47 13.99 -8.09
CA LYS A 71 -6.36 15.11 -7.16
C LYS A 71 -4.97 15.75 -7.23
N ASP A 72 -4.93 17.06 -7.09
CA ASP A 72 -3.68 17.77 -6.93
C ASP A 72 -3.05 17.42 -5.58
N LEU A 73 -1.95 16.67 -5.63
CA LEU A 73 -1.27 16.16 -4.45
C LEU A 73 -0.56 17.28 -3.68
N THR A 74 -0.11 18.34 -4.35
CA THR A 74 0.60 19.46 -3.72
C THR A 74 -0.32 20.25 -2.79
N ASN A 75 -1.63 20.26 -3.07
CA ASN A 75 -2.62 20.93 -2.22
C ASN A 75 -3.15 20.06 -1.07
N LEU A 76 -2.71 18.80 -0.96
CA LEU A 76 -3.18 17.83 0.04
C LEU A 76 -2.15 17.52 1.13
N VAL A 77 -0.95 18.11 1.07
CA VAL A 77 0.18 17.87 1.98
C VAL A 77 0.42 19.07 2.88
#